data_AF-A0A527X6Z7-F1
#
_entry.id   AF-A0A527X6Z7-F1
#
_cell.length_a   1.000
_cell.length_b   1.000
_cell.length_c   1.000
_cell.angle_alpha   90.00
_cell.angle_beta   90.00
_cell.angle_gamma   90.00
#
_symmetry.space_group_name_H-M   'P 1'
#
loop_
_entity.id
_entity.type
_entity.pdbx_description
1 polymer ?
#
loop_
_entity_poly.entity_id
_entity_poly.type
_entity_poly.pdbx_seq_one_letter_code
_entity_poly.pdbx_strand_id
1 'polypeptide(L)'
;GFEDETFSDLWRGFRQLIAYDPDQIQALYVTPHRWTPFFRIARDRNVIQKDVRLWDYKHQVLHMTRLKPWMLFFAVKLIEVAVQSRPKALARILFHPDPEQRHSMRWYTKMGRRVWFREVWGFLARDRRVTDGPTLAEFWGAPQDAEEESMIVRRPVRRPAVESRPLPEGRRLAG
;
A
#
# COMPACT_ATOMS: atom_id res chain seq x y z
N GLY A 1 2.65 -3.12 8.86
CA GLY A 1 2.92 -4.48 8.36
C GLY A 1 4.23 -4.61 7.59
N PHE A 2 5.15 -3.66 7.73
CA PHE A 2 6.52 -3.82 7.22
C PHE A 2 7.33 -4.69 8.19
N GLU A 3 8.42 -5.28 7.71
CA GLU A 3 9.15 -6.31 8.44
C GLU A 3 9.53 -5.92 9.89
N ASP A 4 10.05 -4.70 10.06
CA ASP A 4 10.56 -4.19 11.34
C ASP A 4 9.58 -3.34 12.14
N GLU A 5 8.30 -3.32 11.77
CA GLU A 5 7.31 -2.50 12.47
C GLU A 5 7.15 -2.92 13.93
N THR A 6 7.15 -1.94 14.83
CA THR A 6 6.99 -2.17 16.28
C THR A 6 5.65 -1.64 16.81
N PHE A 7 5.31 -2.03 18.04
CA PHE A 7 4.20 -1.39 18.78
C PHE A 7 4.41 0.11 18.98
N SER A 8 5.66 0.59 19.11
CA SER A 8 5.95 2.02 19.23
C SER A 8 5.57 2.77 17.95
N ASP A 9 5.86 2.18 16.79
CA ASP A 9 5.48 2.74 15.49
C ASP A 9 3.96 2.77 15.31
N LEU A 10 3.27 1.68 15.70
CA LEU A 10 1.81 1.62 15.69
C LEU A 10 1.20 2.68 16.62
N TRP A 11 1.77 2.88 17.80
CA TRP A 11 1.33 3.92 18.74
C TRP A 11 1.55 5.33 18.19
N ARG A 12 2.69 5.61 17.57
CA ARG A 12 2.97 6.89 16.90
C ARG A 12 1.98 7.13 15.77
N GLY A 13 1.73 6.13 14.93
CA GLY A 13 0.73 6.19 13.86
C GLY A 13 -0.67 6.44 14.40
N PHE A 14 -1.07 5.76 15.49
CA PHE A 14 -2.33 6.00 16.17
C PHE A 14 -2.47 7.45 16.64
N ARG A 15 -1.46 8.01 17.32
CA ARG A 15 -1.49 9.42 17.75
C ARG A 15 -1.65 10.39 16.58
N GLN A 16 -1.01 10.10 15.45
CA GLN A 16 -1.15 10.88 14.23
C GLN A 16 -2.57 10.79 13.65
N LEU A 17 -3.16 9.59 13.59
CA LEU A 17 -4.56 9.41 13.20
C LEU A 17 -5.50 10.15 14.15
N ILE A 18 -5.21 10.18 15.45
CA ILE A 18 -5.99 10.97 16.40
C ILE A 18 -5.93 12.46 16.04
N ALA A 19 -4.74 12.98 15.74
CA ALA A 19 -4.54 14.38 15.40
C ALA A 19 -5.20 14.80 14.07
N TYR A 20 -5.22 13.92 13.06
CA TYR A 20 -5.88 14.19 11.78
C TYR A 20 -7.40 14.10 11.83
N ASP A 21 -7.95 13.56 12.92
CA ASP A 21 -9.39 13.50 13.14
C ASP A 21 -10.24 12.90 11.99
N PRO A 22 -9.79 11.82 11.31
CA PRO A 22 -10.52 11.26 10.17
C PRO A 22 -11.85 10.62 10.61
N ASP A 23 -12.86 10.68 9.75
CA ASP A 23 -14.12 9.96 9.99
C ASP A 23 -13.95 8.45 9.84
N GLN A 24 -13.11 8.04 8.88
CA GLN A 24 -12.86 6.63 8.55
C GLN A 24 -11.40 6.40 8.22
N ILE A 25 -10.95 5.19 8.49
CA ILE A 25 -9.60 4.74 8.15
C ILE A 25 -9.69 3.36 7.49
N GLN A 26 -8.76 3.10 6.58
CA GLN A 26 -8.55 1.79 5.99
C GLN A 26 -7.09 1.41 6.20
N ALA A 27 -6.85 0.36 6.97
CA ALA A 27 -5.53 -0.23 7.09
C ALA A 27 -5.31 -1.28 6.00
N LEU A 28 -4.08 -1.36 5.49
CA LEU A 28 -3.66 -2.33 4.50
C LEU A 28 -2.37 -3.01 4.94
N TYR A 29 -2.25 -4.29 4.63
CA TYR A 29 -1.02 -5.03 4.76
C TYR A 29 -0.20 -4.89 3.49
N VAL A 30 1.11 -4.99 3.63
CA VAL A 30 1.98 -4.96 2.47
C VAL A 30 1.84 -6.27 1.70
N THR A 31 1.57 -6.18 0.41
CA THR A 31 1.52 -7.31 -0.51
C THR A 31 2.60 -7.09 -1.56
N PRO A 32 3.63 -7.96 -1.63
CA PRO A 32 4.75 -7.75 -2.53
C PRO A 32 4.36 -8.15 -3.95
N HIS A 33 4.62 -7.27 -4.91
CA HIS A 33 4.40 -7.54 -6.34
C HIS A 33 5.74 -7.62 -7.06
N ARG A 34 5.96 -8.66 -7.88
CA ARG A 34 7.26 -8.94 -8.51
C ARG A 34 7.88 -7.77 -9.27
N TRP A 35 7.03 -6.97 -9.90
CA TRP A 35 7.42 -5.79 -10.67
C TRP A 35 7.80 -4.57 -9.81
N THR A 36 7.65 -4.64 -8.48
CA THR A 36 7.96 -3.51 -7.57
C THR A 36 9.33 -3.68 -6.91
N PRO A 37 10.03 -2.58 -6.58
CA PRO A 37 11.30 -2.65 -5.86
C PRO A 37 11.13 -3.26 -4.46
N PHE A 38 9.94 -3.12 -3.87
CA PHE A 38 9.62 -3.71 -2.57
C PHE A 38 9.71 -5.24 -2.60
N PHE A 39 9.31 -5.90 -3.70
CA PHE A 39 9.45 -7.36 -3.81
C PHE A 39 10.91 -7.79 -3.74
N ARG A 40 11.82 -7.06 -4.40
CA ARG A 40 13.27 -7.32 -4.32
C ARG A 40 13.79 -7.19 -2.89
N ILE A 41 13.34 -6.20 -2.14
CA ILE A 41 13.73 -5.99 -0.74
C ILE A 41 13.18 -7.10 0.15
N ALA A 42 11.93 -7.52 -0.10
CA ALA A 42 11.24 -8.53 0.70
C ALA A 42 11.48 -9.98 0.24
N ARG A 43 12.33 -10.21 -0.77
CA ARG A 43 12.48 -11.50 -1.47
C ARG A 43 12.86 -12.65 -0.54
N ASP A 44 13.61 -12.34 0.51
CA ASP A 44 14.15 -13.32 1.46
C ASP A 44 13.20 -13.56 2.65
N ARG A 45 12.07 -12.83 2.74
CA ARG A 45 11.07 -13.02 3.78
C ARG A 45 10.23 -14.26 3.52
N ASN A 46 9.95 -15.02 4.56
CA ASN A 46 9.08 -16.19 4.49
C ASN A 46 7.62 -15.82 4.20
N VAL A 47 6.98 -16.60 3.33
CA VAL A 47 5.56 -16.49 3.01
C VAL A 47 4.72 -17.17 4.09
N ILE A 48 3.83 -16.43 4.75
CA ILE A 48 2.94 -16.98 5.78
C ILE A 48 1.54 -17.33 5.26
N GLN A 49 1.20 -16.89 4.04
CA GLN A 49 -0.07 -17.20 3.38
C GLN A 49 0.19 -17.78 1.98
N LYS A 50 -0.01 -19.09 1.81
CA LYS A 50 0.23 -19.80 0.55
C LYS A 50 -0.95 -19.69 -0.43
N ASP A 51 -2.15 -19.36 0.04
CA ASP A 51 -3.30 -19.18 -0.84
C ASP A 51 -3.23 -17.80 -1.51
N VAL A 52 -2.91 -17.80 -2.81
CA VAL A 52 -2.78 -16.60 -3.64
C VAL A 52 -4.06 -15.77 -3.68
N ARG A 53 -5.24 -16.39 -3.49
CA ARG A 53 -6.53 -15.67 -3.50
C ARG A 53 -6.65 -14.69 -2.34
N LEU A 54 -5.85 -14.85 -1.29
CA LEU A 54 -5.82 -13.99 -0.11
C LEU A 54 -4.74 -12.89 -0.21
N TRP A 55 -4.05 -12.75 -1.34
CA TRP A 55 -3.04 -11.70 -1.57
C TRP A 55 -3.70 -10.38 -2.02
N ASP A 56 -4.60 -9.87 -1.19
CA ASP A 56 -5.55 -8.80 -1.50
C ASP A 56 -5.37 -7.52 -0.64
N TYR A 57 -4.18 -7.32 -0.08
CA TYR A 57 -3.86 -6.27 0.91
C TYR A 57 -4.64 -6.34 2.24
N LYS A 58 -5.61 -7.25 2.38
CA LYS A 58 -6.39 -7.46 3.60
C LYS A 58 -5.84 -8.59 4.46
N HIS A 59 -5.09 -9.50 3.86
CA HIS A 59 -4.42 -10.57 4.59
C HIS A 59 -2.92 -10.33 4.67
N GLN A 60 -2.34 -10.76 5.78
CA GLN A 60 -0.90 -10.77 5.96
C GLN A 60 -0.31 -11.95 5.19
N VAL A 61 0.62 -11.64 4.28
CA VAL A 61 1.20 -12.63 3.36
C VAL A 61 2.67 -12.93 3.63
N LEU A 62 3.39 -12.04 4.32
CA LEU A 62 4.81 -12.20 4.69
C LEU A 62 5.01 -12.23 6.20
N HIS A 63 6.01 -12.99 6.64
CA HIS A 63 6.50 -13.02 8.02
C HIS A 63 7.12 -11.69 8.44
N MET A 64 7.03 -11.32 9.72
CA MET A 64 7.61 -10.11 10.30
C MET A 64 8.57 -10.48 11.44
N THR A 65 9.63 -9.70 11.64
CA THR A 65 10.68 -10.01 12.64
C THR A 65 10.23 -9.70 14.06
N ARG A 66 9.53 -8.57 14.26
CA ARG A 66 9.24 -8.04 15.61
C ARG A 66 7.85 -8.36 16.13
N LEU A 67 6.86 -8.46 15.24
CA LEU A 67 5.46 -8.69 15.61
C LEU A 67 4.97 -10.01 15.03
N LYS A 68 4.31 -10.81 15.86
CA LYS A 68 3.58 -11.98 15.37
C LYS A 68 2.36 -11.51 14.56
N PRO A 69 1.90 -12.27 13.54
CA PRO A 69 0.77 -11.85 12.71
C PRO A 69 -0.50 -11.49 13.49
N TRP A 70 -0.79 -12.21 14.58
CA TRP A 70 -1.93 -11.90 15.44
C TRP A 70 -1.76 -10.60 16.22
N MET A 71 -0.55 -10.29 16.68
CA MET A 71 -0.27 -9.04 17.41
C MET A 71 -0.55 -7.84 16.53
N LEU A 72 -0.04 -7.85 15.29
CA LEU A 72 -0.30 -6.78 14.34
C LEU A 72 -1.80 -6.70 14.00
N PHE A 73 -2.43 -7.84 13.71
CA PHE A 73 -3.85 -7.88 13.34
C PHE A 73 -4.72 -7.22 14.41
N PHE A 74 -4.59 -7.66 15.67
CA PHE A 74 -5.41 -7.12 16.75
C PHE A 74 -5.05 -5.67 17.08
N ALA A 75 -3.78 -5.26 16.98
CA ALA A 75 -3.39 -3.87 17.17
C ALA A 75 -4.05 -2.95 16.12
N VAL A 76 -4.05 -3.36 14.85
CA VAL A 76 -4.73 -2.62 13.77
C VAL A 76 -6.23 -2.56 14.01
N LYS A 77 -6.87 -3.67 14.38
CA LYS A 77 -8.31 -3.71 14.66
C LYS A 77 -8.69 -2.86 15.87
N LEU A 78 -7.83 -2.79 16.88
CA LEU A 78 -8.00 -1.89 18.02
C LEU A 78 -7.87 -0.43 17.61
N ILE A 79 -6.89 -0.08 16.77
CA ILE A 79 -6.72 1.28 16.23
C ILE A 79 -7.94 1.70 15.41
N GLU A 80 -8.45 0.84 14.53
CA GLU A 80 -9.69 1.08 13.76
C GLU A 80 -10.87 1.42 14.67
N VAL A 81 -11.11 0.59 15.70
CA VAL A 81 -12.18 0.85 16.67
C VAL A 81 -11.92 2.14 17.43
N ALA A 82 -10.72 2.35 17.95
CA ALA A 82 -10.38 3.52 18.76
C ALA A 82 -10.52 4.84 17.98
N VAL A 83 -10.13 4.88 16.71
CA VAL A 83 -10.26 6.06 15.84
C VAL A 83 -11.72 6.30 15.42
N GLN A 84 -12.45 5.24 15.06
CA GLN A 84 -13.82 5.37 14.54
C GLN A 84 -14.88 5.53 15.63
N SER A 85 -14.61 5.10 16.87
CA SER A 85 -15.51 5.25 18.04
C SER A 85 -15.30 6.54 18.83
N ARG A 86 -14.45 7.45 18.35
CA ARG A 86 -14.22 8.72 19.04
C ARG A 86 -15.51 9.52 19.19
N PRO A 87 -15.73 10.20 20.33
CA PRO A 87 -16.95 10.99 20.53
C PRO A 87 -17.23 12.00 19.41
N LYS A 88 -16.19 12.68 18.91
CA LYS A 88 -16.32 13.65 17.80
C LYS A 88 -16.75 12.98 16.48
N ALA A 89 -16.15 11.85 16.13
CA ALA A 89 -16.50 11.11 14.92
C ALA A 89 -17.95 10.58 15.01
N LEU A 90 -18.33 10.02 16.16
CA LEU A 90 -19.71 9.58 16.41
C LEU A 90 -20.70 10.74 16.35
N ALA A 91 -20.36 11.89 16.94
CA ALA A 91 -21.19 13.08 16.87
C ALA A 91 -21.42 13.54 15.43
N ARG A 92 -20.40 13.49 14.55
CA ARG A 92 -20.59 13.77 13.12
C ARG A 92 -21.53 12.75 12.47
N ILE A 93 -21.31 11.45 12.67
CA ILE A 93 -22.18 10.41 12.09
C ILE A 93 -23.66 10.59 12.51
N LEU A 94 -23.89 11.06 13.74
CA LEU A 94 -25.24 11.25 14.28
C LEU A 94 -25.85 12.60 13.89
N PHE A 95 -25.09 13.69 13.90
CA PHE A 95 -25.58 15.07 13.86
C PHE A 95 -24.99 15.92 12.71
N HIS A 96 -24.30 15.32 11.72
CA HIS A 96 -23.81 16.08 10.56
C HIS A 96 -24.96 16.87 9.92
N PRO A 97 -24.82 18.17 9.63
CA PRO A 97 -25.94 19.01 9.17
C PRO A 97 -26.49 18.54 7.83
N ASP A 98 -25.61 18.20 6.89
CA ASP A 98 -25.97 17.67 5.58
C ASP A 98 -26.55 16.25 5.70
N PRO A 99 -27.83 16.03 5.30
CA PRO A 99 -28.48 14.73 5.39
C PRO A 99 -27.87 13.66 4.48
N GLU A 100 -27.32 14.02 3.32
CA GLU A 100 -26.73 13.07 2.38
C GLU A 100 -25.41 12.55 2.92
N GLN A 101 -24.54 13.46 3.39
CA GLN A 101 -23.29 13.08 4.06
C GLN A 101 -23.56 12.23 5.29
N ARG A 102 -24.55 12.63 6.12
CA ARG A 102 -24.96 11.87 7.30
C ARG A 102 -25.43 10.46 6.93
N HIS A 103 -26.19 10.30 5.84
CA HIS A 103 -26.61 8.98 5.35
C HIS A 103 -25.41 8.13 4.95
N SER A 104 -24.51 8.67 4.14
CA SER A 104 -23.28 8.00 3.70
C SER A 104 -22.42 7.55 4.88
N MET A 105 -22.15 8.45 5.83
CA MET A 105 -21.38 8.14 7.03
C MET A 105 -21.99 6.99 7.85
N ARG A 106 -23.32 7.00 8.05
CA ARG A 106 -24.04 5.94 8.75
C ARG A 106 -23.98 4.61 7.99
N TRP A 107 -24.13 4.66 6.67
CA TRP A 107 -24.04 3.48 5.82
C TRP A 107 -22.66 2.84 5.90
N TYR A 108 -21.60 3.62 5.70
CA TYR A 108 -20.23 3.10 5.78
C TYR A 108 -19.90 2.59 7.19
N THR A 109 -20.35 3.27 8.26
CA THR A 109 -20.16 2.79 9.64
C THR A 109 -20.85 1.45 9.88
N LYS A 110 -22.09 1.28 9.37
CA LYS A 110 -22.83 0.02 9.44
C LYS A 110 -22.12 -1.10 8.69
N MET A 111 -21.61 -0.81 7.49
CA MET A 111 -20.86 -1.78 6.69
C MET A 111 -19.54 -2.15 7.36
N GLY A 112 -18.76 -1.16 7.79
CA GLY A 112 -17.48 -1.33 8.47
C GLY A 112 -17.59 -2.23 9.69
N ARG A 113 -18.61 -2.06 10.53
CA ARG A 113 -18.87 -2.97 11.67
C ARG A 113 -19.06 -4.43 11.26
N ARG A 114 -19.82 -4.68 10.17
CA ARG A 114 -20.05 -6.05 9.67
C ARG A 114 -18.76 -6.66 9.12
N VAL A 115 -17.99 -5.87 8.38
CA VAL A 115 -16.70 -6.29 7.83
C VAL A 115 -15.71 -6.58 8.95
N TRP A 116 -15.64 -5.73 9.99
CA TRP A 116 -14.75 -5.92 11.13
C TRP A 116 -14.98 -7.28 11.81
N PHE A 117 -16.23 -7.64 12.10
CA PHE A 117 -16.55 -8.96 12.68
C PHE A 117 -16.19 -10.11 11.72
N ARG A 118 -16.47 -9.94 10.42
CA ARG A 118 -16.11 -10.95 9.41
C ARG A 118 -14.61 -11.14 9.31
N GLU A 119 -13.82 -10.08 9.36
CA GLU A 119 -12.36 -10.12 9.30
C GLU A 119 -11.79 -10.76 10.58
N VAL A 120 -12.28 -10.41 11.76
CA VAL A 120 -11.85 -11.03 13.03
C VAL A 120 -12.18 -12.53 13.05
N TRP A 121 -13.39 -12.91 12.63
CA TRP A 121 -13.77 -14.31 12.51
C TRP A 121 -12.93 -15.05 11.45
N GLY A 122 -12.71 -14.42 10.29
CA GLY A 122 -11.84 -14.95 9.25
C GLY A 122 -10.44 -15.24 9.78
N PHE A 123 -9.85 -14.27 10.48
CA PHE A 123 -8.53 -14.38 11.08
C PHE A 123 -8.42 -15.55 12.06
N LEU A 124 -9.44 -15.74 12.92
CA LEU A 124 -9.45 -16.75 13.97
C LEU A 124 -9.77 -18.16 13.46
N ALA A 125 -10.69 -18.30 12.50
CA ALA A 125 -11.30 -19.58 12.16
C ALA A 125 -11.03 -20.07 10.73
N ARG A 126 -10.65 -19.20 9.80
CA ARG A 126 -10.53 -19.55 8.36
C ARG A 126 -9.13 -19.38 7.80
N ASP A 127 -8.44 -18.32 8.21
CA ASP A 127 -7.15 -17.95 7.65
C ASP A 127 -6.05 -18.86 8.20
N ARG A 128 -5.79 -19.96 7.49
CA ARG A 128 -4.65 -20.83 7.79
C ARG A 128 -3.37 -20.10 7.42
N ARG A 129 -2.52 -19.84 8.42
CA ARG A 129 -1.18 -19.28 8.25
C ARG A 129 -0.15 -20.35 8.55
N VAL A 130 0.94 -20.34 7.79
CA VAL A 130 2.08 -21.22 8.01
C VAL A 130 3.17 -20.45 8.75
N THR A 131 3.89 -21.14 9.64
CA THR A 131 5.05 -20.58 10.34
C THR A 131 6.30 -20.71 9.47
N ASP A 132 6.51 -21.88 8.87
CA ASP A 132 7.70 -22.21 8.08
C ASP A 132 7.36 -22.29 6.58
N GLY A 133 7.03 -21.14 6.00
CA GLY A 133 6.81 -21.04 4.55
C GLY A 133 8.11 -20.87 3.77
N PRO A 134 8.07 -21.13 2.44
CA PRO A 134 9.18 -20.81 1.56
C PRO A 134 9.48 -19.31 1.57
N THR A 135 10.67 -18.92 1.13
CA THR A 135 10.97 -17.51 0.88
C THR A 135 10.07 -16.97 -0.24
N LEU A 136 9.87 -15.66 -0.26
CA LEU A 136 9.09 -15.00 -1.30
C LEU A 136 9.66 -15.27 -2.71
N ALA A 137 10.98 -15.29 -2.85
CA ALA A 137 11.67 -15.63 -4.10
C ALA A 137 11.42 -17.08 -4.54
N GLU A 138 11.42 -18.04 -3.61
CA GLU A 138 11.08 -19.43 -3.92
C GLU A 138 9.60 -19.60 -4.28
N PHE A 139 8.71 -18.83 -3.66
CA PHE A 139 7.27 -18.94 -3.87
C PHE A 139 6.78 -18.28 -5.17
N TRP A 140 7.28 -17.07 -5.48
CA TRP A 140 6.83 -16.28 -6.63
C TRP A 140 7.86 -16.16 -7.76
N GLY A 141 9.11 -16.55 -7.53
CA GLY A 141 10.22 -16.43 -8.47
C GLY A 141 11.03 -15.14 -8.31
N ALA A 142 11.92 -14.89 -9.27
CA ALA A 142 12.83 -13.75 -9.23
C ALA A 142 12.09 -12.38 -9.34
N PRO A 143 12.66 -11.31 -8.77
CA PRO A 143 12.18 -9.93 -8.99
C PRO A 143 12.11 -9.58 -10.49
N GLN A 144 11.12 -8.77 -10.86
CA GLN A 144 10.85 -8.26 -12.22
C GLN A 144 10.86 -6.73 -12.25
N ASP A 145 11.40 -6.09 -11.22
CA ASP A 145 11.45 -4.64 -11.07
C ASP A 145 12.39 -3.96 -12.09
N ALA A 146 13.25 -4.72 -12.77
CA ALA A 146 14.01 -4.23 -13.93
C ALA A 146 13.11 -3.94 -15.15
N GLU A 147 11.92 -4.55 -15.22
CA GLU A 147 10.91 -4.31 -16.27
C GLU A 147 9.96 -3.16 -15.89
N GLU A 148 10.17 -2.52 -14.74
CA GLU A 148 9.35 -1.41 -14.27
C GLU A 148 9.67 -0.13 -15.06
N GLU A 149 8.88 0.14 -16.09
CA GLU A 149 8.93 1.38 -16.90
C GLU A 149 8.20 2.55 -16.20
N SER A 150 8.22 2.64 -14.86
CA SER A 150 7.57 3.73 -14.14
C SER A 150 8.43 5.00 -14.23
N MET A 151 7.96 5.99 -14.99
CA MET A 151 8.54 7.34 -15.08
C MET A 151 9.94 7.45 -15.70
N ILE A 152 10.36 6.53 -16.58
CA ILE A 152 11.59 6.70 -17.36
C ILE A 152 11.38 7.83 -18.39
N VAL A 153 11.75 9.05 -18.00
CA VAL A 153 11.91 10.17 -18.95
C VAL A 153 13.11 9.83 -19.82
N ARG A 154 12.85 9.27 -21.01
CA ARG A 154 13.89 9.10 -22.04
C ARG A 154 14.46 10.48 -22.36
N ARG A 155 15.65 10.78 -21.84
CA ARG A 155 16.37 12.02 -22.15
C ARG A 155 16.58 12.04 -23.66
N PRO A 156 16.07 13.05 -24.40
CA PRO A 156 16.27 13.08 -25.84
C PRO A 156 17.77 13.13 -26.11
N VAL A 157 18.24 12.19 -26.93
CA VAL A 157 19.61 12.17 -27.43
C VAL A 157 19.86 13.52 -28.10
N ARG A 158 20.81 14.31 -27.58
CA ARG A 158 21.23 15.57 -28.20
C ARG A 158 21.64 15.23 -29.64
N ARG A 159 20.83 15.62 -30.62
CA ARG A 159 21.22 15.53 -32.03
C ARG A 159 22.52 16.32 -32.19
N PRO A 160 23.58 15.74 -32.77
CA PRO A 160 24.76 16.52 -33.12
C PRO A 160 24.32 17.65 -34.05
N ALA A 161 24.81 18.86 -33.78
CA ALA A 161 24.50 20.04 -34.57
C ALA A 161 24.82 19.74 -36.04
N VAL A 162 23.84 19.92 -36.91
CA VAL A 162 24.04 19.81 -38.35
C VAL A 162 25.05 20.89 -38.74
N GLU A 163 26.23 20.45 -39.17
CA GLU A 163 27.29 21.31 -39.66
C GLU A 163 26.76 22.08 -40.88
N SER A 164 26.63 23.40 -40.75
CA SER A 164 26.18 24.25 -41.83
C SER A 164 27.29 24.35 -42.88
N ARG A 165 27.09 23.69 -44.02
CA ARG A 165 27.96 23.87 -45.20
C ARG A 165 27.83 25.31 -45.70
N PRO A 166 28.94 26.03 -45.96
CA PRO A 166 28.87 27.35 -46.59
C PRO A 166 28.38 27.22 -48.04
N LEU A 167 27.50 28.15 -48.44
CA LEU A 167 27.00 28.31 -49.81
C LEU A 167 28.14 28.74 -50.75
N PRO A 168 28.22 28.22 -51.98
CA PRO A 168 29.28 28.59 -52.92
C PRO A 168 29.09 30.03 -53.44
N GLU A 169 30.17 30.80 -53.39
CA GLU A 169 30.25 32.18 -53.87
C GLU A 169 29.88 32.28 -55.37
N GLY A 170 28.99 33.22 -55.68
CA GLY A 170 28.52 33.48 -57.04
C GLY A 170 29.63 33.96 -57.97
N ARG A 171 29.76 33.28 -59.11
CA ARG A 171 30.53 33.74 -60.28
C ARG A 171 30.06 35.13 -60.71
N ARG A 172 30.98 36.11 -60.72
CA ARG A 172 30.84 37.33 -61.51
C ARG A 172 30.83 36.95 -62.99
N LEU A 173 29.80 37.40 -63.72
CA LEU A 173 29.81 37.42 -65.18
C LEU A 173 30.14 38.85 -65.61
N ALA A 174 31.14 38.96 -66.49
CA ALA A 174 31.56 40.17 -67.16
C ALA A 174 30.53 40.60 -68.22
N GLY A 175 30.40 41.91 -68.41
CA GLY A 175 29.59 42.57 -69.42
C GLY A 175 29.51 44.06 -69.12
#